data_AF-A0AAV2IKX7-F1
#
_entry.id   AF-A0AAV2IKX7-F1
#
_cell.length_a   1.000
_cell.length_b   1.000
_cell.length_c   1.000
_cell.angle_alpha   90.00
_cell.angle_beta   90.00
_cell.angle_gamma   90.00
#
_symmetry.space_group_name_H-M   'P 1'
#
loop_
_entity.id
_entity.type
_entity.pdbx_description
1 polymer ?
#
loop_
_entity_poly.entity_id
_entity_poly.type
_entity_poly.pdbx_seq_one_letter_code
_entity_poly.pdbx_strand_id
1 'polypeptide(L)'
;SSRIPKITLNRSDPLVDKAITCYKEAINISCNNNNPARYNLGLILRACGEFESALSEFNKIIRANLKSDDPGNEVANGKRNYQYLLTVTCAYEEAGLCLLELAKQPGKTEKETLSFYKSAEEKLMQAVSLSASLNLCSERDVFGEPTWIAFKTLETMYEGRKDSPGVLKKYIALLILVSSYEKVLQVIEDFRRLS
;
A
#
# COMPACT_ATOMS: atom_id res chain seq x y z
N SER A 1 -1.46 -17.70 11.81
CA SER A 1 -1.88 -16.43 11.20
C SER A 1 -1.93 -15.38 12.31
N SER A 2 -0.79 -14.73 12.56
CA SER A 2 -0.70 -13.61 13.51
C SER A 2 -1.50 -12.44 12.93
N ARG A 3 -2.77 -12.32 13.32
CA ARG A 3 -3.53 -11.08 13.09
C ARG A 3 -2.81 -9.99 13.89
N ILE A 4 -2.03 -9.16 13.21
CA ILE A 4 -1.66 -7.86 13.74
C ILE A 4 -3.00 -7.19 14.12
N PRO A 5 -3.22 -6.82 15.39
CA PRO A 5 -4.49 -6.24 15.81
C PRO A 5 -4.75 -4.97 15.00
N LYS A 6 -5.90 -4.90 14.32
CA LYS A 6 -6.35 -3.69 13.63
C LYS A 6 -6.60 -2.63 14.70
N ILE A 7 -5.64 -1.74 14.91
CA ILE A 7 -5.79 -0.61 15.82
C ILE A 7 -6.97 0.21 15.33
N THR A 8 -8.01 0.31 16.17
CA THR A 8 -9.20 1.10 15.91
C THR A 8 -9.22 2.23 16.92
N LEU A 9 -9.22 3.46 16.45
CA LEU A 9 -9.24 4.66 17.28
C LEU A 9 -10.65 5.23 17.33
N ASN A 10 -11.05 5.72 18.50
CA ASN A 10 -12.31 6.46 18.62
C ASN A 10 -12.09 7.89 18.13
N ARG A 11 -12.76 8.26 17.02
CA ARG A 11 -12.67 9.61 16.46
C ARG A 11 -13.09 10.72 17.44
N SER A 12 -13.96 10.39 18.40
CA SER A 12 -14.46 11.32 19.42
C SER A 12 -13.52 11.44 20.63
N ASP A 13 -12.43 10.67 20.68
CA ASP A 13 -11.43 10.79 21.73
C ASP A 13 -10.70 12.15 21.60
N PRO A 14 -10.67 12.98 22.66
CA PRO A 14 -9.96 14.25 22.65
C PRO A 14 -8.47 14.14 22.27
N LEU A 15 -7.81 13.03 22.60
CA LEU A 15 -6.41 12.79 22.23
C LEU A 15 -6.25 12.52 20.75
N VAL A 16 -7.22 11.84 20.13
CA VAL A 16 -7.23 11.60 18.68
C VAL A 16 -7.45 12.90 17.93
N ASP A 17 -8.40 13.73 18.37
CA ASP A 17 -8.67 15.03 17.73
C ASP A 17 -7.46 15.99 17.88
N LYS A 18 -6.84 16.00 19.06
CA LYS A 18 -5.59 16.75 19.30
C LYS A 18 -4.46 16.26 18.41
N ALA A 19 -4.27 14.94 18.27
CA ALA A 19 -3.23 14.38 17.41
C ALA A 19 -3.43 14.78 15.93
N ILE A 20 -4.67 14.68 15.42
CA ILE A 20 -5.01 15.12 14.06
C ILE A 20 -4.68 16.60 13.87
N THR A 21 -5.04 17.44 14.84
CA THR A 21 -4.77 18.89 14.81
C THR A 21 -3.27 19.17 14.78
N CYS A 22 -2.50 18.55 15.67
CA CYS A 22 -1.04 18.72 15.71
C CYS A 22 -0.36 18.28 14.40
N TYR A 23 -0.77 17.16 13.80
CA TYR A 23 -0.21 16.75 12.51
C TYR A 23 -0.59 17.69 11.37
N LYS A 24 -1.82 18.18 11.33
CA LYS A 24 -2.24 19.20 10.35
C LYS A 24 -1.41 20.49 10.49
N GLU A 25 -1.18 20.96 11.70
CA GLU A 25 -0.32 22.13 11.97
C GLU A 25 1.12 21.87 11.54
N ALA A 26 1.70 20.72 11.88
CA ALA A 26 3.05 20.35 11.46
C ALA A 26 3.21 20.33 9.93
N ILE A 27 2.20 19.83 9.21
CA ILE A 27 2.17 19.87 7.74
C ILE A 27 2.09 21.32 7.24
N ASN A 28 1.27 22.16 7.86
CA ASN A 28 1.08 23.55 7.47
C ASN A 28 2.36 24.39 7.66
N ILE A 29 3.01 24.26 8.83
CA ILE A 29 4.27 24.94 9.16
C ILE A 29 5.37 24.56 8.15
N SER A 30 5.36 23.32 7.65
CA SER A 30 6.32 22.84 6.65
C SER A 30 5.99 23.23 5.20
N CYS A 31 5.07 24.17 4.97
CA CYS A 31 4.57 24.52 3.64
C CYS A 31 4.11 23.29 2.83
N ASN A 32 3.44 22.35 3.49
CA ASN A 32 2.97 21.07 2.93
C ASN A 32 4.04 20.02 2.57
N ASN A 33 5.31 20.22 2.92
CA ASN A 33 6.41 19.34 2.54
C ASN A 33 6.78 18.26 3.59
N ASN A 34 6.06 18.16 4.71
CA ASN A 34 6.31 17.15 5.75
C ASN A 34 5.59 15.82 5.49
N ASN A 35 6.21 14.96 4.68
CA ASN A 35 5.69 13.62 4.39
C ASN A 35 5.57 12.69 5.62
N PRO A 36 6.51 12.67 6.57
CA PRO A 36 6.33 11.89 7.81
C PRO A 36 5.08 12.28 8.62
N ALA A 37 4.85 13.59 8.83
CA ALA A 37 3.63 14.05 9.50
C ALA A 37 2.36 13.71 8.70
N ARG A 38 2.43 13.82 7.37
CA ARG A 38 1.33 13.43 6.48
C ARG A 38 1.01 11.94 6.55
N TYR A 39 2.03 11.10 6.60
CA TYR A 39 1.88 9.65 6.73
C TYR A 39 1.20 9.28 8.05
N ASN A 40 1.66 9.85 9.17
CA ASN A 40 1.06 9.62 10.48
C ASN A 40 -0.38 10.13 10.58
N LEU A 41 -0.68 11.28 9.96
CA LEU A 41 -2.06 11.75 9.83
C LEU A 41 -2.93 10.73 9.08
N GLY A 42 -2.44 10.19 7.97
CA GLY A 42 -3.13 9.14 7.21
C GLY A 42 -3.40 7.88 8.04
N LEU A 43 -2.41 7.43 8.83
CA LEU A 43 -2.57 6.27 9.73
C LEU A 43 -3.66 6.49 10.78
N ILE A 44 -3.68 7.66 11.43
CA ILE A 44 -4.70 7.99 12.44
C ILE A 44 -6.09 8.03 11.80
N LEU A 45 -6.22 8.67 10.64
CA LEU A 45 -7.49 8.74 9.90
C LEU A 45 -7.98 7.34 9.51
N ARG A 46 -7.09 6.47 9.03
CA ARG A 46 -7.41 5.07 8.70
C ARG A 46 -7.87 4.30 9.94
N ALA A 47 -7.20 4.48 11.08
CA ALA A 47 -7.56 3.84 12.33
C ALA A 47 -8.90 4.36 12.91
N CYS A 48 -9.30 5.59 12.56
CA CYS A 48 -10.62 6.14 12.86
C CYS A 48 -11.72 5.67 11.90
N GLY A 49 -11.38 4.93 10.84
CA GLY A 49 -12.32 4.51 9.79
C GLY A 49 -12.59 5.58 8.72
N GLU A 50 -11.87 6.71 8.74
CA GLU A 50 -11.96 7.78 7.73
C GLU A 50 -11.09 7.43 6.51
N PHE A 51 -11.47 6.38 5.79
CA PHE A 51 -10.64 5.81 4.72
C PHE A 51 -10.43 6.75 3.53
N GLU A 52 -11.43 7.55 3.14
CA GLU A 52 -11.29 8.55 2.07
C GLU A 52 -10.28 9.64 2.46
N SER A 53 -10.37 10.15 3.69
CA SER A 53 -9.43 11.15 4.22
C SER A 53 -8.00 10.59 4.28
N ALA A 54 -7.84 9.36 4.78
CA ALA A 54 -6.55 8.68 4.84
C ALA A 54 -5.95 8.46 3.44
N LEU A 55 -6.75 7.94 2.50
CA LEU A 55 -6.37 7.72 1.11
C LEU A 55 -5.91 9.03 0.43
N SER A 56 -6.58 10.15 0.72
CA SER A 56 -6.17 11.46 0.23
C SER A 56 -4.77 11.85 0.71
N GLU A 57 -4.46 11.64 2.00
CA GLU A 57 -3.15 11.96 2.56
C GLU A 57 -2.04 11.05 2.00
N PHE A 58 -2.28 9.74 1.87
CA PHE A 58 -1.32 8.82 1.25
C PHE A 58 -1.07 9.16 -0.23
N ASN A 59 -2.11 9.52 -0.99
CA ASN A 59 -1.94 9.92 -2.39
C ASN A 59 -1.14 11.21 -2.55
N LYS A 60 -1.17 12.13 -1.59
CA LYS A 60 -0.31 13.33 -1.63
C LYS A 60 1.17 12.97 -1.49
N ILE A 61 1.51 11.99 -0.64
CA ILE A 61 2.88 11.46 -0.51
C ILE A 61 3.32 10.83 -1.84
N ILE A 62 2.48 9.97 -2.41
CA ILE A 62 2.75 9.29 -3.69
C ILE A 62 2.97 10.29 -4.84
N ARG A 63 2.12 11.32 -4.94
CA ARG A 63 2.24 12.36 -5.98
C ARG A 63 3.49 13.20 -5.84
N ALA A 64 3.97 13.45 -4.62
CA ALA A 64 5.23 14.16 -4.41
C ALA A 64 6.41 13.38 -5.03
N ASN A 65 6.39 12.05 -4.97
CA ASN A 65 7.39 11.19 -5.62
C ASN A 65 7.30 11.22 -7.14
N LEU A 66 6.09 11.20 -7.71
CA LEU A 66 5.92 11.28 -9.16
C LEU A 66 6.36 12.63 -9.75
N LYS A 67 6.32 13.71 -8.95
CA LYS A 67 6.85 15.03 -9.35
C LYS A 67 8.37 15.15 -9.23
N SER A 68 9.02 14.38 -8.35
CA SER A 68 10.49 14.34 -8.28
C SER A 68 11.14 13.55 -9.41
N ASP A 69 10.33 12.83 -10.20
CA ASP A 69 10.77 12.10 -11.41
C ASP A 69 10.74 12.98 -12.68
N ASP A 70 10.53 14.29 -12.50
CA ASP A 70 10.80 15.29 -13.52
C ASP A 70 12.32 15.34 -13.82
N PRO A 71 12.77 15.06 -15.05
CA PRO A 71 14.19 15.09 -15.42
C PRO A 71 14.86 16.47 -15.24
N GLY A 72 14.10 17.54 -14.97
CA GLY A 72 14.62 18.87 -14.63
C GLY A 72 14.90 19.12 -13.14
N ASN A 73 14.62 18.18 -12.23
CA ASN A 73 14.83 18.36 -10.80
C ASN A 73 16.13 17.67 -10.36
N GLU A 74 17.14 18.43 -9.94
CA GLU A 74 18.50 17.97 -9.58
C GLU A 74 18.55 16.92 -8.45
N VAL A 75 17.42 16.66 -7.76
CA VAL A 75 17.26 15.59 -6.76
C VAL A 75 17.06 14.20 -7.40
N ALA A 76 16.79 14.13 -8.71
CA ALA A 76 16.60 12.89 -9.46
C ALA A 76 17.91 12.10 -9.69
N ASN A 77 19.08 12.75 -9.60
CA ASN A 77 20.38 12.10 -9.79
C ASN A 77 21.02 11.70 -8.46
N GLY A 78 20.78 10.44 -8.06
CA GLY A 78 21.79 9.65 -7.36
C GLY A 78 21.61 9.41 -5.86
N LYS A 79 20.59 9.96 -5.20
CA LYS A 79 20.30 9.63 -3.80
C LYS A 79 18.85 9.92 -3.40
N ARG A 80 17.88 9.20 -3.97
CA ARG A 80 16.58 9.10 -3.29
C ARG A 80 16.86 8.56 -1.89
N ASN A 81 16.64 9.38 -0.87
CA ASN A 81 16.89 9.01 0.52
C ASN A 81 16.11 7.73 0.82
N TYR A 82 16.78 6.70 1.36
CA TYR A 82 16.15 5.43 1.74
C TYR A 82 14.86 5.65 2.56
N GLN A 83 14.88 6.64 3.46
CA GLN A 83 13.73 7.03 4.26
C GLN A 83 12.54 7.52 3.41
N TYR A 84 12.81 8.27 2.34
CA TYR A 84 11.79 8.78 1.44
C TYR A 84 11.16 7.65 0.62
N LEU A 85 12.00 6.79 0.04
CA LEU A 85 11.55 5.61 -0.72
C LEU A 85 10.71 4.67 0.14
N LEU A 86 11.14 4.39 1.38
CA LEU A 86 10.38 3.61 2.33
C LEU A 86 9.01 4.25 2.63
N THR A 87 8.96 5.57 2.86
CA THR A 87 7.70 6.29 3.12
C THR A 87 6.74 6.21 1.94
N VAL A 88 7.25 6.30 0.71
CA VAL A 88 6.44 6.17 -0.52
C VAL A 88 5.92 4.74 -0.68
N THR A 89 6.76 3.72 -0.44
CA THR A 89 6.36 2.31 -0.44
C THR A 89 5.23 2.06 0.57
N CYS A 90 5.37 2.51 1.81
CA CYS A 90 4.33 2.39 2.84
C CYS A 90 3.05 3.17 2.45
N ALA A 91 3.18 4.35 1.83
CA ALA A 91 2.01 5.11 1.37
C ALA A 91 1.24 4.39 0.25
N TYR A 92 1.93 3.70 -0.66
CA TYR A 92 1.28 2.85 -1.67
C TYR A 92 0.51 1.70 -1.01
N GLU A 93 1.13 1.03 -0.04
CA GLU A 93 0.49 -0.04 0.71
C GLU A 93 -0.77 0.43 1.44
N GLU A 94 -0.63 1.47 2.26
CA GLU A 94 -1.72 2.00 3.07
C GLU A 94 -2.86 2.59 2.21
N ALA A 95 -2.54 3.18 1.06
CA ALA A 95 -3.54 3.57 0.07
C ALA A 95 -4.31 2.36 -0.49
N GLY A 96 -3.61 1.27 -0.81
CA GLY A 96 -4.22 0.01 -1.24
C GLY A 96 -5.16 -0.57 -0.19
N LEU A 97 -4.73 -0.59 1.08
CA LEU A 97 -5.55 -1.05 2.20
C LEU A 97 -6.79 -0.17 2.43
N CYS A 98 -6.66 1.16 2.33
CA CYS A 98 -7.82 2.06 2.41
C CYS A 98 -8.83 1.75 1.31
N LEU A 99 -8.39 1.52 0.07
CA LEU A 99 -9.26 1.15 -1.06
C LEU A 99 -10.00 -0.17 -0.81
N LEU A 100 -9.33 -1.17 -0.22
CA LEU A 100 -9.98 -2.42 0.16
C LEU A 100 -11.04 -2.25 1.25
N GLU A 101 -10.82 -1.34 2.22
CA GLU A 101 -11.80 -1.05 3.26
C GLU A 101 -12.99 -0.25 2.70
N LEU A 102 -12.74 0.68 1.78
CA LEU A 102 -13.78 1.40 1.04
C LEU A 102 -14.67 0.46 0.21
N ALA A 103 -14.08 -0.56 -0.41
CA ALA A 103 -14.80 -1.58 -1.17
C ALA A 103 -15.77 -2.41 -0.30
N LYS A 104 -15.49 -2.54 1.00
CA LYS A 104 -16.30 -3.32 1.96
C LYS A 104 -17.43 -2.51 2.59
N GLN A 105 -17.45 -1.19 2.42
CA GLN A 105 -18.48 -0.35 3.02
C GLN A 105 -19.86 -0.64 2.41
N PRO A 106 -20.95 -0.59 3.20
CA PRO A 106 -22.29 -0.77 2.68
C PRO A 106 -22.66 0.36 1.71
N GLY A 107 -23.54 0.05 0.75
CA GLY A 107 -24.07 1.04 -0.19
C GLY A 107 -23.21 1.29 -1.45
N LYS A 108 -22.08 0.59 -1.62
CA LYS A 108 -21.32 0.60 -2.88
C LYS A 108 -21.98 -0.33 -3.90
N THR A 109 -22.08 0.14 -5.14
CA THR A 109 -22.49 -0.69 -6.29
C THR A 109 -21.40 -1.70 -6.64
N GLU A 110 -21.78 -2.80 -7.30
CA GLU A 110 -20.82 -3.82 -7.76
C GLU A 110 -19.70 -3.21 -8.62
N LYS A 111 -20.05 -2.26 -9.49
CA LYS A 111 -19.09 -1.55 -10.34
C LYS A 111 -18.10 -0.71 -9.54
N GLU A 112 -18.56 0.00 -8.51
CA GLU A 112 -17.68 0.79 -7.63
C GLU A 112 -16.76 -0.12 -6.83
N THR A 113 -17.30 -1.19 -6.25
CA THR A 113 -16.55 -2.20 -5.51
C THR A 113 -15.44 -2.80 -6.38
N LEU A 114 -15.75 -3.18 -7.62
CA LEU A 114 -14.75 -3.69 -8.56
C LEU A 114 -13.69 -2.64 -8.91
N SER A 115 -14.10 -1.38 -9.08
CA SER A 115 -13.17 -0.27 -9.32
C SER A 115 -12.20 -0.09 -8.15
N PHE A 116 -12.70 -0.14 -6.91
CA PHE A 116 -11.86 -0.06 -5.72
C PHE A 116 -10.87 -1.24 -5.63
N TYR A 117 -11.32 -2.47 -5.88
CA TYR A 117 -10.43 -3.63 -5.89
C TYR A 117 -9.34 -3.52 -6.93
N LYS A 118 -9.67 -3.05 -8.14
CA LYS A 118 -8.68 -2.84 -9.20
C LYS A 118 -7.64 -1.80 -8.79
N SER A 119 -8.08 -0.64 -8.29
CA SER A 119 -7.17 0.40 -7.82
C SER A 119 -6.34 -0.06 -6.62
N ALA A 120 -6.91 -0.85 -5.71
CA ALA A 120 -6.18 -1.43 -4.59
C ALA A 120 -5.07 -2.36 -5.07
N GLU A 121 -5.39 -3.27 -6.00
CA GLU A 121 -4.43 -4.18 -6.61
C GLU A 121 -3.25 -3.42 -7.23
N GLU A 122 -3.53 -2.37 -8.01
CA GLU A 122 -2.51 -1.52 -8.62
C GLU A 122 -1.59 -0.88 -7.56
N LYS A 123 -2.15 -0.32 -6.48
CA LYS A 123 -1.38 0.31 -5.41
C LYS A 123 -0.51 -0.67 -4.64
N LEU A 124 -1.05 -1.84 -4.30
CA LEU A 124 -0.32 -2.88 -3.59
C LEU A 124 0.80 -3.47 -4.45
N MET A 125 0.58 -3.66 -5.76
CA MET A 125 1.62 -4.12 -6.67
C MET A 125 2.77 -3.11 -6.77
N GLN A 126 2.48 -1.81 -6.78
CA GLN A 126 3.50 -0.75 -6.75
C GLN A 126 4.31 -0.79 -5.44
N ALA A 127 3.66 -1.03 -4.29
CA ALA A 127 4.37 -1.19 -3.02
C ALA A 127 5.35 -2.38 -3.05
N VAL A 128 4.90 -3.55 -3.50
CA VAL A 128 5.76 -4.74 -3.62
C VAL A 128 6.91 -4.50 -4.59
N SER A 129 6.64 -3.86 -5.75
CA SER A 129 7.67 -3.58 -6.76
C SER A 129 8.74 -2.62 -6.25
N LEU A 130 8.34 -1.54 -5.58
CA LEU A 130 9.27 -0.61 -4.94
C LEU A 130 10.12 -1.32 -3.89
N SER A 131 9.52 -2.12 -3.03
CA SER A 131 10.25 -2.89 -2.01
C SER A 131 11.26 -3.87 -2.62
N ALA A 132 10.88 -4.57 -3.69
CA ALA A 132 11.79 -5.48 -4.40
C ALA A 132 13.01 -4.72 -4.96
N SER A 133 12.79 -3.53 -5.54
CA SER A 133 13.87 -2.68 -6.07
C SER A 133 14.82 -2.17 -4.98
N LEU A 134 14.39 -2.10 -3.72
CA LEU A 134 15.18 -1.64 -2.58
C LEU A 134 15.97 -2.76 -1.89
N ASN A 135 15.96 -3.98 -2.44
CA ASN A 135 16.45 -5.21 -1.77
C ASN A 135 15.81 -5.47 -0.39
N LEU A 136 14.63 -4.88 -0.12
CA LEU A 136 13.85 -5.15 1.09
C LEU A 136 13.16 -6.52 1.05
N CYS A 137 13.23 -7.23 -0.08
CA CYS A 137 12.53 -8.50 -0.31
C CYS A 137 13.39 -9.76 -0.06
N SER A 138 14.55 -9.66 0.61
CA SER A 138 15.18 -10.89 1.13
C SER A 138 14.40 -11.37 2.35
N GLU A 139 14.10 -12.66 2.45
CA GLU A 139 13.45 -13.33 3.60
C GLU A 139 14.18 -13.14 4.95
N ARG A 140 15.21 -12.29 5.00
CA ARG A 140 15.91 -11.86 6.21
C ARG A 140 15.61 -10.40 6.50
N ASP A 141 14.47 -10.27 7.15
CA ASP A 141 14.20 -9.36 8.26
C ASP A 141 15.34 -8.37 8.60
N VAL A 142 15.17 -7.12 8.19
CA VAL A 142 15.89 -5.99 8.81
C VAL A 142 14.91 -4.96 9.37
N PHE A 143 13.63 -4.98 8.97
CA PHE A 143 12.66 -3.96 9.39
C PHE A 143 11.23 -4.45 9.66
N GLY A 144 10.94 -5.76 9.66
CA GLY A 144 9.67 -6.30 10.15
C GLY A 144 8.41 -5.54 9.70
N GLU A 145 7.86 -5.95 8.56
CA GLU A 145 6.40 -6.04 8.34
C GLU A 145 5.61 -5.06 7.45
N PRO A 146 6.01 -3.85 6.96
CA PRO A 146 5.12 -3.10 6.07
C PRO A 146 4.89 -3.84 4.75
N THR A 147 5.88 -3.93 3.85
CA THR A 147 5.67 -4.49 2.49
C THR A 147 5.17 -5.95 2.44
N TRP A 148 5.42 -6.72 3.50
CA TRP A 148 4.90 -8.08 3.57
C TRP A 148 3.36 -8.09 3.63
N ILE A 149 2.74 -7.05 4.19
CA ILE A 149 1.29 -6.89 4.21
C ILE A 149 0.75 -6.73 2.79
N ALA A 150 1.35 -5.88 1.94
CA ALA A 150 0.93 -5.76 0.54
C ALA A 150 1.05 -7.08 -0.22
N PHE A 151 2.19 -7.76 -0.10
CA PHE A 151 2.39 -9.07 -0.71
C PHE A 151 1.36 -10.09 -0.22
N LYS A 152 1.18 -10.24 1.10
CA LYS A 152 0.23 -11.19 1.70
C LYS A 152 -1.22 -10.89 1.34
N THR A 153 -1.56 -9.61 1.25
CA THR A 153 -2.90 -9.17 0.84
C THR A 153 -3.17 -9.58 -0.61
N LEU A 154 -2.23 -9.31 -1.53
CA LEU A 154 -2.34 -9.72 -2.92
C LEU A 154 -2.33 -11.24 -3.08
N GLU A 155 -1.46 -11.94 -2.35
CA GLU A 155 -1.40 -13.41 -2.32
C GLU A 155 -2.78 -13.98 -1.96
N THR A 156 -3.39 -13.50 -0.88
CA THR A 156 -4.74 -13.92 -0.46
C THR A 156 -5.80 -13.59 -1.52
N MET A 157 -5.72 -12.41 -2.15
CA MET A 157 -6.66 -11.99 -3.21
C MET A 157 -6.58 -12.86 -4.47
N TYR A 158 -5.40 -13.43 -4.77
CA TYR A 158 -5.19 -14.30 -5.93
C TYR A 158 -5.48 -15.76 -5.62
N GLU A 159 -5.12 -16.25 -4.43
CA GLU A 159 -5.45 -17.59 -3.97
C GLU A 159 -6.96 -17.83 -3.91
N GLY A 160 -7.74 -16.80 -3.57
CA GLY A 160 -9.20 -16.87 -3.58
C GLY A 160 -9.85 -16.85 -4.97
N ARG A 161 -9.08 -16.67 -6.06
CA ARG A 161 -9.57 -16.51 -7.44
C ARG A 161 -8.72 -17.28 -8.46
N LYS A 162 -8.30 -18.49 -8.07
CA LYS A 162 -7.48 -19.38 -8.92
C LYS A 162 -8.23 -19.89 -10.15
N ASP A 163 -9.53 -19.72 -10.24
CA ASP A 163 -10.41 -20.07 -11.36
C ASP A 163 -10.21 -19.17 -12.61
N SER A 164 -9.51 -18.04 -12.47
CA SER A 164 -9.27 -17.11 -13.58
C SER A 164 -7.83 -17.21 -14.13
N PRO A 165 -7.63 -17.55 -15.41
CA PRO A 165 -6.31 -17.55 -16.05
C PRO A 165 -5.61 -16.18 -15.97
N GLY A 166 -6.38 -15.09 -16.01
CA GLY A 166 -5.85 -13.73 -15.86
C GLY A 166 -5.29 -13.47 -14.46
N VAL A 167 -5.95 -13.98 -13.42
CA VAL A 167 -5.49 -13.87 -12.03
C VAL A 167 -4.23 -14.72 -11.81
N LEU A 168 -4.19 -15.95 -12.33
CA LEU A 168 -3.02 -16.81 -12.21
C LEU A 168 -1.77 -16.20 -12.86
N LYS A 169 -1.90 -15.55 -14.02
CA LYS A 169 -0.78 -14.81 -14.65
C LYS A 169 -0.25 -13.70 -13.74
N LYS A 170 -1.15 -12.93 -13.12
CA LYS A 170 -0.77 -11.88 -12.15
C LYS A 170 -0.13 -12.47 -10.90
N TYR A 171 -0.62 -13.61 -10.44
CA TYR A 171 -0.07 -14.29 -9.26
C TYR A 171 1.35 -14.80 -9.53
N ILE A 172 1.59 -15.40 -10.69
CA ILE A 172 2.95 -15.79 -11.13
C ILE A 172 3.87 -14.57 -11.16
N ALA A 173 3.42 -13.44 -11.74
CA ALA A 173 4.21 -12.21 -11.79
C ALA A 173 4.55 -11.67 -10.39
N LEU A 174 3.60 -11.71 -9.44
CA LEU A 174 3.83 -11.34 -8.05
C LEU A 174 4.88 -12.23 -7.38
N LEU A 175 4.79 -13.55 -7.55
CA LEU A 175 5.72 -14.49 -6.94
C LEU A 175 7.14 -14.37 -7.50
N ILE A 176 7.28 -14.13 -8.80
CA ILE A 176 8.58 -13.85 -9.44
C ILE A 176 9.18 -12.57 -8.85
N LEU A 177 8.37 -11.52 -8.66
CA LEU A 177 8.83 -10.24 -8.13
C LEU A 177 9.45 -10.36 -6.73
N VAL A 178 8.96 -11.29 -5.91
CA VAL A 178 9.51 -11.58 -4.57
C VAL A 178 10.44 -12.80 -4.55
N SER A 179 10.87 -13.30 -5.71
CA SER A 179 11.74 -14.48 -5.85
C SER A 179 11.21 -15.76 -5.17
N SER A 180 9.89 -15.92 -5.02
CA SER A 180 9.25 -17.11 -4.44
C SER A 180 9.01 -18.19 -5.50
N TYR A 181 10.10 -18.71 -6.08
CA TYR A 181 10.05 -19.61 -7.24
C TYR A 181 9.38 -20.95 -6.95
N GLU A 182 9.44 -21.45 -5.71
CA GLU A 182 8.78 -22.70 -5.33
C GLU A 182 7.26 -22.63 -5.53
N LYS A 183 6.65 -21.51 -5.15
CA LYS A 183 5.22 -21.28 -5.34
C LYS A 183 4.86 -21.04 -6.80
N VAL A 184 5.76 -20.44 -7.59
CA VAL A 184 5.53 -20.22 -9.04
C VAL A 184 5.20 -21.53 -9.75
N LEU A 185 5.94 -22.60 -9.46
CA LEU A 185 5.71 -23.91 -10.08
C LEU A 185 4.30 -24.45 -9.78
N GLN A 186 3.82 -24.30 -8.54
CA GLN A 186 2.48 -24.74 -8.15
C GLN A 186 1.39 -23.98 -8.91
N VAL A 187 1.54 -22.65 -9.04
CA VAL A 187 0.56 -21.81 -9.74
C VAL A 187 0.58 -22.06 -11.26
N ILE A 188 1.73 -22.41 -11.85
CA ILE A 188 1.81 -22.82 -13.25
C ILE A 188 1.04 -24.12 -13.51
N GLU A 189 1.10 -25.09 -12.60
CA GLU A 189 0.31 -26.31 -12.70
C GLU A 189 -1.19 -26.03 -12.61
N ASP A 190 -1.62 -25.15 -11.70
CA ASP A 190 -3.01 -24.68 -11.63
C ASP A 190 -3.44 -24.00 -12.95
N PHE A 191 -2.57 -23.20 -13.56
CA PHE A 191 -2.83 -22.55 -14.85
C PHE A 191 -3.00 -23.55 -15.99
N ARG A 192 -2.12 -24.56 -16.07
CA ARG A 192 -2.18 -25.63 -17.08
C ARG A 192 -3.46 -26.46 -16.99
N ARG A 193 -4.04 -26.60 -15.79
CA ARG A 193 -5.30 -27.33 -15.59
C ARG A 193 -6.53 -26.56 -16.10
N LEU A 194 -6.43 -25.26 -16.30
CA LEU A 194 -7.53 -24.40 -16.77
C LEU A 194 -7.45 -24.08 -18.27
N SER A 195 -6.30 -24.28 -18.90
CA SER A 195 -6.05 -24.06 -20.33
C SER A 195 -6.32 -25.32 -21.15
#